data_AF-A0A2H9VRA1-F1
#
_entry.id   AF-A0A2H9VRA1-F1
#
_cell.length_a   1.000
_cell.length_b   1.000
_cell.length_c   1.000
_cell.angle_alpha   90.00
_cell.angle_beta   90.00
_cell.angle_gamma   90.00
#
_symmetry.space_group_name_H-M   'P 1'
#
loop_
_entity.id
_entity.type
_entity.pdbx_description
1 polymer ?
#
loop_
_entity_poly.entity_id
_entity_poly.type
_entity_poly.pdbx_seq_one_letter_code
_entity_poly.pdbx_strand_id
1 'polypeptide(L)'
;MKRLLIILLCILCAKSYAQQRNTEGLVFDATTKDRIAVVYITNLRTGESMYNSLNGTFKVASTAGDWLVFSKMDYFNDTVRVTGTEAIVVYLKRTGITLKQVDIRDTMSSPKSIMAKNRWQYSKAYGSLANRDLISIGGTGVGLSIDALYNMFSSEGRNAKRLRDILDRDYKQNTIDYRFNKTFVSRITGLTGKQLSDFMIKYRPGYYFITSASEYEFISSIRTNLKRYLRNPTTFSLPSLGEGE
;
A
#
# COMPACT_ATOMS: atom_id res chain seq x y z
N MET A 1 -24.97 -52.58 -56.76
CA MET A 1 -25.56 -51.27 -56.37
C MET A 1 -26.08 -51.24 -54.92
N LYS A 2 -26.83 -52.25 -54.44
CA LYS A 2 -27.34 -52.29 -53.04
C LYS A 2 -26.26 -52.20 -51.93
N ARG A 3 -25.11 -52.85 -52.10
CA ARG A 3 -24.00 -52.80 -51.11
C ARG A 3 -23.32 -51.44 -51.02
N LEU A 4 -23.30 -50.68 -52.12
CA LEU A 4 -22.69 -49.34 -52.17
C LEU A 4 -23.57 -48.30 -51.46
N LEU A 5 -24.89 -48.47 -51.55
CA LEU A 5 -25.89 -47.64 -50.87
C LEU A 5 -25.84 -47.83 -49.33
N ILE A 6 -25.58 -49.05 -48.86
CA ILE A 6 -25.43 -49.35 -47.42
C ILE A 6 -24.17 -48.69 -46.85
N ILE A 7 -23.05 -48.73 -47.58
CA ILE A 7 -21.79 -48.08 -47.17
C ILE A 7 -21.98 -46.55 -47.11
N LEU A 8 -22.66 -45.96 -48.10
CA LEU A 8 -23.01 -44.55 -48.10
C LEU A 8 -23.87 -44.17 -46.89
N LEU A 9 -24.89 -45.00 -46.55
CA LEU A 9 -25.76 -44.78 -45.40
C LEU A 9 -24.99 -44.85 -44.06
N CYS A 10 -24.06 -45.80 -43.91
CA CYS A 10 -23.21 -45.90 -42.73
C CYS A 10 -22.29 -44.67 -42.55
N ILE A 11 -21.75 -44.12 -43.65
CA ILE A 11 -20.92 -42.91 -43.60
C ILE A 11 -21.74 -41.66 -43.21
N LEU A 12 -22.99 -41.56 -43.67
CA LEU A 12 -23.89 -40.49 -43.25
C LEU A 12 -24.30 -40.61 -41.78
N CYS A 13 -24.53 -41.82 -41.26
CA CYS A 13 -24.85 -42.01 -39.83
C CYS A 13 -23.66 -41.70 -38.90
N ALA A 14 -22.41 -41.96 -39.34
CA ALA A 14 -21.22 -41.64 -38.54
C ALA A 14 -21.04 -40.12 -38.32
N LYS A 15 -21.53 -39.27 -39.24
CA LYS A 15 -21.47 -37.80 -39.10
C LYS A 15 -22.46 -37.26 -38.06
N SER A 16 -23.48 -38.04 -37.66
CA SER A 16 -24.50 -37.60 -36.70
C SER A 16 -24.02 -37.55 -35.24
N TYR A 17 -22.89 -38.20 -34.92
CA TYR A 17 -22.36 -38.27 -33.55
C TYR A 17 -21.35 -37.16 -33.21
N ALA A 18 -21.04 -36.26 -34.15
CA ALA A 18 -20.06 -35.19 -33.98
C ALA A 18 -20.69 -33.81 -33.65
N GLN A 19 -21.77 -33.77 -32.86
CA GLN A 19 -22.32 -32.51 -32.38
C GLN A 19 -21.36 -31.89 -31.35
N GLN A 20 -20.55 -30.95 -31.79
CA GLN A 20 -19.67 -30.15 -30.92
C GLN A 20 -20.56 -29.34 -29.96
N ARG A 21 -20.50 -29.68 -28.67
CA ARG A 21 -21.23 -28.95 -27.62
C ARG A 21 -20.41 -27.72 -27.25
N ASN A 22 -21.10 -26.58 -27.11
CA ASN A 22 -20.46 -25.34 -26.71
C ASN A 22 -20.93 -24.97 -25.31
N THR A 23 -19.98 -24.53 -24.49
CA THR A 23 -20.24 -23.94 -23.18
C THR A 23 -20.16 -22.43 -23.32
N GLU A 24 -21.20 -21.77 -22.86
CA GLU A 24 -21.32 -20.32 -22.89
C GLU A 24 -21.18 -19.75 -21.48
N GLY A 25 -20.73 -18.51 -21.37
CA GLY A 25 -20.53 -17.91 -20.06
C GLY A 25 -20.07 -16.46 -20.10
N LEU A 26 -19.83 -15.91 -18.91
CA LEU A 26 -19.41 -14.54 -18.66
C LEU A 26 -18.18 -14.50 -17.75
N VAL A 27 -17.28 -13.56 -18.00
CA VAL A 27 -16.10 -13.32 -17.15
C VAL A 27 -16.20 -11.94 -16.50
N PHE A 28 -15.99 -11.91 -15.18
CA PHE A 28 -16.10 -10.72 -14.34
C PHE A 28 -14.85 -10.51 -13.50
N ASP A 29 -14.68 -9.27 -13.05
CA ASP A 29 -13.71 -8.89 -12.05
C ASP A 29 -14.19 -9.28 -10.65
N ALA A 30 -13.37 -10.00 -9.89
CA ALA A 30 -13.71 -10.41 -8.54
C ALA A 30 -13.95 -9.21 -7.60
N THR A 31 -13.23 -8.09 -7.81
CA THR A 31 -13.25 -6.90 -6.98
C THR A 31 -14.28 -5.88 -7.45
N THR A 32 -14.20 -5.42 -8.71
CA THR A 32 -15.11 -4.36 -9.20
C THR A 32 -16.47 -4.89 -9.65
N LYS A 33 -16.59 -6.20 -9.87
CA LYS A 33 -17.77 -6.86 -10.45
C LYS A 33 -18.09 -6.40 -11.89
N ASP A 34 -17.15 -5.73 -12.55
CA ASP A 34 -17.28 -5.35 -13.95
C ASP A 34 -17.00 -6.54 -14.87
N ARG A 35 -17.55 -6.49 -16.08
CA ARG A 35 -17.28 -7.48 -17.12
C ARG A 35 -15.87 -7.29 -17.68
N ILE A 36 -15.17 -8.39 -17.91
CA ILE A 36 -13.80 -8.38 -18.41
C ILE A 36 -13.78 -8.91 -19.84
N ALA A 37 -13.29 -8.09 -20.77
CA ALA A 37 -13.00 -8.50 -22.14
C ALA A 37 -11.55 -8.97 -22.32
N VAL A 38 -11.25 -9.63 -23.45
CA VAL A 38 -9.91 -10.08 -23.85
C VAL A 38 -9.31 -11.07 -22.83
N VAL A 39 -10.11 -12.04 -22.41
CA VAL A 39 -9.70 -13.18 -21.58
C VAL A 39 -9.42 -14.34 -22.52
N TYR A 40 -8.23 -14.92 -22.41
CA TYR A 40 -7.82 -16.12 -23.14
C TYR A 40 -8.35 -17.35 -22.42
N ILE A 41 -9.13 -18.17 -23.12
CA ILE A 41 -9.84 -19.32 -22.57
C ILE A 41 -9.35 -20.55 -23.30
N THR A 42 -8.86 -21.56 -22.58
CA THR A 42 -8.32 -22.80 -23.16
C THR A 42 -8.98 -24.01 -22.52
N ASN A 43 -9.46 -24.94 -23.32
CA ASN A 43 -9.89 -26.26 -22.86
C ASN A 43 -8.68 -27.18 -22.72
N LEU A 44 -8.41 -27.66 -21.50
CA LEU A 44 -7.24 -28.52 -21.22
C LEU A 44 -7.31 -29.89 -21.90
N ARG A 45 -8.50 -30.40 -22.21
CA ARG A 45 -8.67 -31.71 -22.83
C ARG A 45 -8.44 -31.68 -24.34
N THR A 46 -9.03 -30.68 -25.02
CA THR A 46 -8.97 -30.58 -26.50
C THR A 46 -7.84 -29.69 -26.99
N GLY A 47 -7.30 -28.82 -26.14
CA GLY A 47 -6.36 -27.76 -26.53
C GLY A 47 -7.01 -26.60 -27.28
N GLU A 48 -8.33 -26.65 -27.52
CA GLU A 48 -9.04 -25.56 -28.19
C GLU A 48 -9.01 -24.29 -27.34
N SER A 49 -8.68 -23.17 -27.97
CA SER A 49 -8.48 -21.89 -27.31
C SER A 49 -9.23 -20.76 -28.02
N MET A 50 -9.68 -19.77 -27.27
CA MET A 50 -10.33 -18.58 -27.83
C MET A 50 -10.18 -17.36 -26.92
N TYR A 51 -10.48 -16.19 -27.45
CA TYR A 51 -10.71 -14.98 -26.65
C TYR A 51 -12.21 -14.73 -26.45
N ASN A 52 -12.58 -14.20 -25.29
CA ASN A 52 -13.94 -13.75 -25.06
C ASN A 52 -14.25 -12.41 -25.75
N SER A 53 -15.55 -12.14 -25.92
CA SER A 53 -16.07 -10.94 -26.57
C SER A 53 -15.90 -9.67 -25.73
N LEU A 54 -16.03 -8.50 -26.36
CA LEU A 54 -15.93 -7.19 -25.70
C LEU A 54 -16.99 -6.98 -24.59
N ASN A 55 -18.13 -7.65 -24.69
CA ASN A 55 -19.20 -7.64 -23.68
C ASN A 55 -18.96 -8.63 -22.53
N GLY A 56 -17.81 -9.30 -22.47
CA GLY A 56 -17.43 -10.27 -21.45
C GLY A 56 -17.94 -11.70 -21.68
N THR A 57 -18.66 -11.98 -22.77
CA THR A 57 -19.21 -13.32 -23.04
C THR A 57 -18.21 -14.22 -23.77
N PHE A 58 -18.24 -15.52 -23.50
CA PHE A 58 -17.48 -16.53 -24.24
C PHE A 58 -18.36 -17.68 -24.68
N LYS A 59 -17.91 -18.40 -25.72
CA LYS A 59 -18.55 -19.60 -26.27
C LYS A 59 -17.48 -20.56 -26.76
N VAL A 60 -17.02 -21.44 -25.88
CA VAL A 60 -15.95 -22.41 -26.17
C VAL A 60 -16.54 -23.79 -26.42
N ALA A 61 -15.95 -24.55 -27.33
CA ALA A 61 -16.34 -25.94 -27.53
C ALA A 61 -15.81 -26.81 -26.39
N SER A 62 -16.72 -27.43 -25.64
CA SER A 62 -16.40 -28.22 -24.47
C SER A 62 -17.53 -29.17 -24.09
N THR A 63 -17.17 -30.28 -23.48
CA THR A 63 -18.10 -31.28 -22.94
C THR A 63 -18.17 -31.21 -21.43
N ALA A 64 -19.28 -31.67 -20.84
CA ALA A 64 -19.39 -31.81 -19.39
C ALA A 64 -18.25 -32.69 -18.86
N GLY A 65 -17.54 -32.20 -17.85
CA GLY A 65 -16.34 -32.81 -17.27
C GLY A 65 -15.04 -32.14 -17.67
N ASP A 66 -15.02 -31.31 -18.72
CA ASP A 66 -13.83 -30.61 -19.20
C ASP A 66 -13.40 -29.49 -18.23
N TRP A 67 -12.12 -29.13 -18.30
CA TRP A 67 -11.54 -28.03 -17.54
C TRP A 67 -11.17 -26.88 -18.48
N LEU A 68 -11.70 -25.70 -18.18
CA LEU A 68 -11.42 -24.47 -18.91
C LEU A 68 -10.50 -23.59 -18.06
N VAL A 69 -9.37 -23.18 -18.63
CA VAL A 69 -8.42 -22.24 -18.01
C VAL A 69 -8.65 -20.86 -18.58
N PHE A 70 -8.82 -19.88 -17.70
CA PHE A 70 -9.02 -18.48 -18.02
C PHE A 70 -7.73 -17.72 -17.66
N SER A 71 -7.14 -17.06 -18.65
CA SER A 71 -5.88 -16.34 -18.52
C SER A 71 -6.00 -14.94 -19.09
N LYS A 72 -5.52 -13.94 -18.34
CA LYS A 72 -5.47 -12.55 -18.78
C LYS A 72 -4.33 -11.82 -18.08
N MET A 73 -3.66 -10.92 -18.80
CA MET A 73 -2.66 -10.03 -18.23
C MET A 73 -3.26 -9.21 -17.07
N ASP A 74 -2.52 -9.04 -15.99
CA ASP A 74 -2.93 -8.37 -14.74
C ASP A 74 -3.99 -9.10 -13.90
N TYR A 75 -4.29 -10.36 -14.22
CA TYR A 75 -5.17 -11.24 -13.45
C TYR A 75 -4.48 -12.57 -13.13
N PHE A 76 -4.89 -13.19 -12.02
CA PHE A 76 -4.54 -14.57 -11.72
C PHE A 76 -5.36 -15.50 -12.63
N ASN A 77 -4.69 -16.53 -13.15
CA ASN A 77 -5.36 -17.56 -13.93
C ASN A 77 -6.31 -18.35 -13.03
N ASP A 78 -7.48 -18.67 -13.55
CA ASP A 78 -8.48 -19.48 -12.86
C ASP A 78 -8.92 -20.65 -13.74
N THR A 79 -9.31 -21.77 -13.11
CA THR A 79 -9.69 -22.99 -13.80
C THR A 79 -11.07 -23.44 -13.35
N VAL A 80 -11.99 -23.59 -14.30
CA VAL A 80 -13.38 -23.95 -14.02
C VAL A 80 -13.76 -25.23 -14.73
N ARG A 81 -14.48 -26.10 -14.01
CA ARG A 81 -15.00 -27.35 -14.56
C ARG A 81 -16.34 -27.13 -15.24
N VAL A 82 -16.50 -27.65 -16.45
CA VAL A 82 -17.77 -27.64 -17.16
C VAL A 82 -18.69 -28.70 -16.55
N THR A 83 -19.82 -28.29 -15.97
CA THR A 83 -20.79 -29.21 -15.36
C THR A 83 -21.89 -29.65 -16.33
N GLY A 84 -22.24 -28.82 -17.31
CA GLY A 84 -23.34 -29.10 -18.24
C GLY A 84 -23.56 -28.01 -19.30
N THR A 85 -24.83 -27.79 -19.66
CA THR A 85 -25.27 -26.77 -20.64
C THR A 85 -25.59 -25.42 -20.02
N GLU A 86 -25.45 -25.28 -18.70
CA GLU A 86 -25.70 -24.02 -18.00
C GLU A 86 -24.59 -22.99 -18.30
N ALA A 87 -24.98 -21.72 -18.28
CA ALA A 87 -24.03 -20.63 -18.48
C ALA A 87 -23.09 -20.50 -17.29
N ILE A 88 -21.79 -20.46 -17.54
CA ILE A 88 -20.76 -20.36 -16.49
C ILE A 88 -20.41 -18.90 -16.21
N VAL A 89 -20.37 -18.52 -14.94
CA VAL A 89 -19.89 -17.21 -14.50
C VAL A 89 -18.54 -17.38 -13.81
N VAL A 90 -17.50 -16.68 -14.31
CA VAL A 90 -16.13 -16.76 -13.79
C VAL A 90 -15.70 -15.41 -13.24
N TYR A 91 -15.05 -15.41 -12.07
CA TYR A 91 -14.54 -14.19 -11.43
C TYR A 91 -13.01 -14.23 -11.34
N LEU A 92 -12.33 -13.41 -12.15
CA LEU A 92 -10.87 -13.31 -12.12
C LEU A 92 -10.43 -12.28 -11.08
N LYS A 93 -9.40 -12.65 -10.31
CA LYS A 93 -8.78 -11.77 -9.31
C LYS A 93 -7.60 -11.02 -9.93
N ARG A 94 -7.53 -9.70 -9.76
CA ARG A 94 -6.38 -8.88 -10.21
C ARG A 94 -5.11 -9.24 -9.45
N THR A 95 -3.96 -9.20 -10.15
CA THR A 95 -2.63 -9.32 -9.52
C THR A 95 -2.19 -8.03 -8.85
N GLY A 96 -2.62 -6.87 -9.37
CA GLY A 96 -2.31 -5.55 -8.81
C GLY A 96 -3.09 -5.25 -7.53
N ILE A 97 -2.40 -4.64 -6.55
CA ILE A 97 -3.03 -4.09 -5.34
C ILE A 97 -3.48 -2.66 -5.66
N THR A 98 -4.79 -2.42 -5.75
CA THR A 98 -5.31 -1.06 -5.84
C THR A 98 -5.16 -0.36 -4.49
N LEU A 99 -4.20 0.57 -4.38
CA LEU A 99 -4.09 1.44 -3.22
C LEU A 99 -5.28 2.40 -3.18
N LYS A 100 -5.87 2.61 -2.00
CA LYS A 100 -6.93 3.61 -1.84
C LYS A 100 -6.35 5.00 -2.10
N GLN A 101 -7.02 5.76 -2.97
CA GLN A 101 -6.71 7.17 -3.16
C GLN A 101 -6.87 7.91 -1.82
N VAL A 102 -5.82 8.61 -1.41
CA VAL A 102 -5.86 9.52 -0.26
C VAL A 102 -5.98 10.92 -0.81
N ASP A 103 -7.17 11.51 -0.71
CA ASP A 103 -7.37 12.92 -1.04
C ASP A 103 -6.66 13.79 -0.01
N ILE A 104 -5.48 14.30 -0.38
CA ILE A 104 -4.75 15.26 0.44
C ILE A 104 -5.45 16.61 0.25
N ARG A 105 -6.41 16.93 1.13
CA ARG A 105 -6.92 18.30 1.25
C ARG A 105 -5.80 19.17 1.82
N ASP A 106 -5.56 20.32 1.20
CA ASP A 106 -4.41 21.24 1.33
C ASP A 106 -4.15 21.83 2.74
N THR A 107 -4.82 21.33 3.77
CA THR A 107 -4.55 21.71 5.15
C THR A 107 -3.46 20.79 5.69
N MET A 108 -2.22 21.26 5.69
CA MET A 108 -1.15 20.61 6.46
C MET A 108 -1.64 20.42 7.90
N SER A 109 -1.90 19.17 8.27
CA SER A 109 -2.32 18.83 9.63
C SER A 109 -1.21 19.25 10.58
N SER A 110 -1.54 20.04 11.61
CA SER A 110 -0.54 20.47 12.58
C SER A 110 0.11 19.25 13.24
N PRO A 111 1.40 19.30 13.60
CA PRO A 111 2.07 18.20 14.30
C PRO A 111 1.30 17.72 15.54
N LYS A 112 0.63 18.64 16.24
CA LYS A 112 -0.24 18.34 17.39
C LYS A 112 -1.46 17.50 16.99
N SER A 113 -2.13 17.83 15.89
CA SER A 113 -3.27 17.05 15.39
C SER A 113 -2.87 15.65 14.93
N ILE A 114 -1.71 15.52 14.27
CA ILE A 114 -1.15 14.22 13.86
C ILE A 114 -0.84 13.38 15.09
N MET A 115 -0.22 13.97 16.12
CA MET A 115 0.07 13.27 17.36
C MET A 115 -1.20 12.83 18.11
N ALA A 116 -2.24 13.66 18.12
CA ALA A 116 -3.53 13.29 18.70
C ALA A 116 -4.17 12.09 17.98
N LYS A 117 -4.13 12.11 16.63
CA LYS A 117 -4.59 10.98 15.82
C LYS A 117 -3.77 9.71 16.08
N ASN A 118 -2.45 9.81 16.16
CA ASN A 118 -1.57 8.69 16.46
C ASN A 118 -1.88 8.10 17.85
N ARG A 119 -2.13 8.94 18.86
CA ARG A 119 -2.55 8.47 20.20
C ARG A 119 -3.88 7.73 20.17
N TRP A 120 -4.83 8.19 19.36
CA TRP A 120 -6.12 7.52 19.20
C TRP A 120 -5.98 6.18 18.48
N GLN A 121 -5.24 6.14 17.35
CA GLN A 121 -5.00 4.92 16.58
C GLN A 121 -4.21 3.86 17.36
N TYR A 122 -3.22 4.31 18.14
CA TYR A 122 -2.37 3.45 18.96
C TYR A 122 -2.73 3.53 20.44
N SER A 123 -4.02 3.59 20.75
CA SER A 123 -4.53 3.76 22.12
C SER A 123 -4.00 2.71 23.10
N LYS A 124 -3.82 1.46 22.67
CA LYS A 124 -3.21 0.39 23.49
C LYS A 124 -1.78 0.72 23.91
N ALA A 125 -0.99 1.29 23.00
CA ALA A 125 0.41 1.65 23.25
C ALA A 125 0.56 2.90 24.16
N TYR A 126 -0.46 3.77 24.20
CA TYR A 126 -0.52 4.98 25.04
C TYR A 126 -1.39 4.84 26.30
N GLY A 127 -2.18 3.78 26.41
CA GLY A 127 -3.07 3.48 27.53
C GLY A 127 -2.53 2.32 28.35
N SER A 128 -3.15 1.14 28.23
CA SER A 128 -2.86 -0.02 29.09
C SER A 128 -1.39 -0.45 29.09
N LEU A 129 -0.72 -0.46 27.93
CA LEU A 129 0.71 -0.82 27.82
C LEU A 129 1.67 0.33 28.17
N ALA A 130 1.16 1.56 28.29
CA ALA A 130 1.93 2.71 28.76
C ALA A 130 1.83 2.89 30.28
N ASN A 131 0.93 2.16 30.95
CA ASN A 131 0.75 2.30 32.39
C ASN A 131 2.04 1.90 33.12
N ARG A 132 2.63 2.90 33.79
CA ARG A 132 3.86 2.81 34.57
C ARG A 132 3.63 3.00 36.05
N ASP A 133 2.37 3.03 36.51
CA ASP A 133 2.09 3.07 37.94
C ASP A 133 2.52 1.75 38.53
N LEU A 134 3.80 1.70 38.93
CA LEU A 134 4.44 0.58 39.61
C LEU A 134 3.84 0.36 40.99
N ILE A 135 3.06 1.32 41.49
CA ILE A 135 2.40 1.30 42.79
C ILE A 135 0.90 1.12 42.55
N SER A 136 0.37 -0.02 42.98
CA SER A 136 -1.06 -0.27 43.08
C SER A 136 -1.50 -0.02 44.50
N ILE A 137 -2.39 0.96 44.71
CA ILE A 137 -3.06 1.18 46.00
C ILE A 137 -4.32 0.32 46.00
N GLY A 138 -4.23 -0.84 46.65
CA GLY A 138 -5.38 -1.70 46.95
C GLY A 138 -5.89 -1.43 48.37
N GLY A 139 -7.13 -1.84 48.66
CA GLY A 139 -7.80 -1.59 49.95
C GLY A 139 -7.10 -2.14 51.21
N THR A 140 -5.96 -2.81 51.08
CA THR A 140 -5.17 -3.41 52.17
C THR A 140 -3.68 -3.03 52.16
N GLY A 141 -3.22 -2.11 51.29
CA GLY A 141 -1.84 -1.61 51.34
C GLY A 141 -1.25 -1.16 50.00
N VAL A 142 0.01 -0.69 50.06
CA VAL A 142 0.83 -0.29 48.90
C VAL A 142 1.56 -1.52 48.37
N GLY A 143 1.21 -1.98 47.16
CA GLY A 143 1.85 -3.13 46.49
C GLY A 143 2.39 -2.76 45.11
N LEU A 144 3.32 -3.57 44.58
CA LEU A 144 3.79 -3.41 43.21
C LEU A 144 2.72 -3.90 42.21
N SER A 145 2.47 -3.13 41.15
CA SER A 145 1.49 -3.54 40.13
C SER A 145 2.07 -4.62 39.20
N ILE A 146 1.47 -5.81 39.25
CA ILE A 146 1.89 -6.97 38.46
C ILE A 146 1.76 -6.67 36.96
N ASP A 147 0.71 -5.95 36.54
CA ASP A 147 0.50 -5.57 35.15
C ASP A 147 1.56 -4.60 34.61
N ALA A 148 2.02 -3.65 35.42
CA ALA A 148 3.07 -2.72 34.97
C ALA A 148 4.43 -3.43 34.83
N LEU A 149 4.75 -4.33 35.77
CA LEU A 149 5.93 -5.18 35.68
C LEU A 149 5.85 -6.10 34.44
N TYR A 150 4.72 -6.77 34.23
CA TYR A 150 4.49 -7.61 33.07
C TYR A 150 4.65 -6.83 31.75
N ASN A 151 4.05 -5.65 31.65
CA ASN A 151 4.17 -4.79 30.47
C ASN A 151 5.60 -4.27 30.26
N MET A 152 6.40 -4.07 31.30
CA MET A 152 7.80 -3.69 31.15
C MET A 152 8.67 -4.80 30.54
N PHE A 153 8.40 -6.07 30.88
CA PHE A 153 9.22 -7.20 30.44
C PHE A 153 8.65 -7.95 29.23
N SER A 154 7.36 -7.85 28.96
CA SER A 154 6.72 -8.51 27.82
C SER A 154 7.27 -8.00 26.48
N SER A 155 7.24 -8.86 25.47
CA SER A 155 7.60 -8.48 24.10
C SER A 155 6.65 -7.39 23.57
N GLU A 156 5.38 -7.48 23.93
CA GLU A 156 4.34 -6.52 23.55
C GLU A 156 4.60 -5.12 24.13
N GLY A 157 4.88 -5.01 25.43
CA GLY A 157 5.16 -3.71 26.04
C GLY A 157 6.51 -3.12 25.61
N ARG A 158 7.51 -3.97 25.32
CA ARG A 158 8.76 -3.52 24.65
C ARG A 158 8.48 -2.95 23.26
N ASN A 159 7.62 -3.59 22.47
CA ASN A 159 7.23 -3.08 21.15
C ASN A 159 6.41 -1.79 21.26
N ALA A 160 5.47 -1.71 22.21
CA ALA A 160 4.71 -0.49 22.48
C ALA A 160 5.62 0.67 22.90
N LYS A 161 6.66 0.40 23.71
CA LYS A 161 7.67 1.41 24.05
C LYS A 161 8.42 1.90 22.82
N ARG A 162 8.93 1.01 21.98
CA ARG A 162 9.61 1.40 20.74
C ARG A 162 8.71 2.24 19.83
N LEU A 163 7.44 1.84 19.69
CA LEU A 163 6.46 2.61 18.91
C LEU A 163 6.28 4.01 19.48
N ARG A 164 6.13 4.16 20.80
CA ARG A 164 6.04 5.48 21.44
C ARG A 164 7.30 6.32 21.20
N ASP A 165 8.48 5.74 21.31
CA ASP A 165 9.76 6.44 21.10
C ASP A 165 9.89 6.92 19.64
N ILE A 166 9.41 6.13 18.67
CA ILE A 166 9.33 6.52 17.25
C ILE A 166 8.35 7.68 17.07
N LEU A 167 7.13 7.54 17.59
CA LEU A 167 6.08 8.56 17.43
C LEU A 167 6.46 9.89 18.10
N ASP A 168 7.16 9.86 19.23
CA ASP A 168 7.69 11.06 19.90
C ASP A 168 8.80 11.71 19.07
N ARG A 169 9.70 10.91 18.50
CA ARG A 169 10.73 11.41 17.57
C ARG A 169 10.10 12.07 16.35
N ASP A 170 9.12 11.42 15.74
CA ASP A 170 8.41 11.94 14.56
C ASP A 170 7.66 13.22 14.89
N TYR A 171 6.99 13.28 16.04
CA TYR A 171 6.33 14.50 16.51
C TYR A 171 7.33 15.66 16.65
N LYS A 172 8.51 15.41 17.24
CA LYS A 172 9.56 16.42 17.39
C LYS A 172 10.09 16.90 16.04
N GLN A 173 10.37 15.99 15.11
CA GLN A 173 10.84 16.35 13.76
C GLN A 173 9.79 17.12 12.98
N ASN A 174 8.53 16.65 12.97
CA ASN A 174 7.43 17.33 12.31
C ASN A 174 7.18 18.73 12.90
N THR A 175 7.36 18.91 14.21
CA THR A 175 7.28 20.23 14.85
C THR A 175 8.37 21.17 14.35
N ILE A 176 9.59 20.67 14.19
CA ILE A 176 10.69 21.43 13.59
C ILE A 176 10.35 21.79 12.14
N ASP A 177 9.95 20.81 11.32
CA ASP A 177 9.67 21.03 9.90
C ASP A 177 8.49 21.96 9.65
N TYR A 178 7.49 21.92 10.52
CA TYR A 178 6.33 22.80 10.44
C TYR A 178 6.73 24.28 10.63
N ARG A 179 7.58 24.59 11.62
CA ARG A 179 8.06 25.98 11.87
C ARG A 179 9.24 26.37 10.97
N PHE A 180 10.19 25.47 10.74
CA PHE A 180 11.40 25.67 9.94
C PHE A 180 11.24 25.09 8.53
N ASN A 181 10.21 25.54 7.81
CA ASN A 181 9.95 25.10 6.44
C ASN A 181 10.70 25.95 5.40
N LYS A 182 10.87 25.40 4.19
CA LYS A 182 11.61 26.04 3.09
C LYS A 182 11.09 27.44 2.76
N THR A 183 9.76 27.62 2.71
CA THR A 183 9.12 28.90 2.39
C THR A 183 9.44 29.98 3.42
N PHE A 184 9.34 29.64 4.71
CA PHE A 184 9.64 30.55 5.81
C PHE A 184 11.12 30.94 5.84
N VAL A 185 12.02 29.96 5.75
CA VAL A 185 13.47 30.19 5.76
C VAL A 185 13.91 30.99 4.54
N SER A 186 13.39 30.67 3.35
CA SER A 186 13.68 31.42 2.12
C SER A 186 13.23 32.87 2.24
N ARG A 187 12.04 33.14 2.79
CA ARG A 187 11.55 34.51 3.01
C ARG A 187 12.47 35.33 3.91
N ILE A 188 13.05 34.73 4.94
CA ILE A 188 13.94 35.42 5.89
C ILE A 188 15.35 35.60 5.32
N THR A 189 15.85 34.58 4.62
CA THR A 189 17.26 34.52 4.21
C THR A 189 17.53 34.98 2.79
N GLY A 190 16.50 34.99 1.93
CA GLY A 190 16.62 35.21 0.49
C GLY A 190 17.28 34.04 -0.26
N LEU A 191 17.67 32.95 0.43
CA LEU A 191 18.29 31.80 -0.21
C LEU A 191 17.27 30.99 -1.01
N THR A 192 17.71 30.44 -2.13
CA THR A 192 16.92 29.60 -3.03
C THR A 192 17.67 28.34 -3.45
N GLY A 193 16.95 27.36 -4.00
CA GLY A 193 17.52 26.15 -4.59
C GLY A 193 18.43 25.35 -3.65
N LYS A 194 19.64 25.01 -4.15
CA LYS A 194 20.63 24.21 -3.44
C LYS A 194 21.14 24.91 -2.17
N GLN A 195 21.40 26.21 -2.25
CA GLN A 195 21.92 26.97 -1.11
C GLN A 195 20.94 26.99 0.07
N LEU A 196 19.64 27.08 -0.20
CA LEU A 196 18.62 26.98 0.83
C LEU A 196 18.62 25.60 1.49
N SER A 197 18.69 24.54 0.69
CA SER A 197 18.69 23.17 1.18
C SER A 197 19.93 22.89 2.05
N ASP A 198 21.11 23.31 1.58
CA ASP A 198 22.37 23.19 2.32
C ASP A 198 22.33 23.96 3.64
N PHE A 199 21.82 25.20 3.62
CA PHE A 199 21.64 26.01 4.83
C PHE A 199 20.70 25.32 5.84
N MET A 200 19.56 24.80 5.38
CA MET A 200 18.57 24.16 6.24
C MET A 200 19.08 22.86 6.87
N ILE A 201 19.91 22.10 6.17
CA ILE A 201 20.56 20.89 6.72
C ILE A 201 21.59 21.29 7.79
N LYS A 202 22.45 22.27 7.48
CA LYS A 202 23.57 22.66 8.33
C LYS A 202 23.14 23.40 9.61
N TYR A 203 22.10 24.22 9.52
CA TYR A 203 21.60 25.05 10.62
C TYR A 203 20.21 24.62 11.10
N ARG A 204 19.89 23.32 10.98
CA ARG A 204 18.62 22.78 11.47
C ARG A 204 18.50 23.01 12.99
N PRO A 205 17.45 23.71 13.46
CA PRO A 205 17.27 24.00 14.86
C PRO A 205 16.78 22.76 15.64
N GLY A 206 17.13 22.69 16.93
CA GLY A 206 16.65 21.64 17.83
C GLY A 206 15.20 21.86 18.28
N TYR A 207 14.54 20.77 18.69
CA TYR A 207 13.13 20.79 19.12
C TYR A 207 12.86 21.79 20.25
N TYR A 208 13.67 21.76 21.32
CA TYR A 208 13.45 22.62 22.48
C TYR A 208 13.48 24.10 22.11
N PHE A 209 14.47 24.52 21.34
CA PHE A 209 14.58 25.89 20.84
C PHE A 209 13.35 26.29 20.00
N ILE A 210 12.89 25.41 19.11
CA ILE A 210 11.69 25.65 18.29
C ILE A 210 10.42 25.72 19.14
N THR A 211 10.35 25.08 20.29
CA THR A 211 9.15 25.17 21.14
C THR A 211 9.19 26.32 22.13
N SER A 212 10.38 26.77 22.56
CA SER A 212 10.53 27.81 23.58
C SER A 212 10.76 29.20 23.01
N ALA A 213 11.39 29.31 21.83
CA ALA A 213 11.75 30.59 21.26
C ALA A 213 10.52 31.35 20.75
N SER A 214 10.46 32.63 21.13
CA SER A 214 9.55 33.59 20.51
C SER A 214 9.81 33.72 19.01
N GLU A 215 8.84 34.26 18.27
CA GLU A 215 9.00 34.49 16.84
C GLU A 215 10.21 35.38 16.53
N TYR A 216 10.42 36.42 17.35
CA TYR A 216 11.55 37.33 17.20
C TYR A 216 12.90 36.63 17.41
N GLU A 217 13.05 35.86 18.49
CA GLU A 217 14.28 35.11 18.78
C GLU A 217 14.55 34.08 17.68
N PHE A 218 13.50 33.43 17.19
CA PHE A 218 13.62 32.46 16.11
C PHE A 218 14.14 33.13 14.82
N ILE A 219 13.54 34.23 14.39
CA ILE A 219 13.99 34.98 13.21
C ILE A 219 15.42 35.51 13.40
N SER A 220 15.74 36.04 14.59
CA SER A 220 17.07 36.54 14.93
C SER A 220 18.13 35.43 14.84
N SER A 221 17.81 34.22 15.31
CA SER A 221 18.70 33.06 15.21
C SER A 221 18.97 32.67 13.74
N ILE A 222 17.94 32.69 12.89
CA ILE A 222 18.07 32.39 11.46
C ILE A 222 18.99 33.41 10.79
N ARG A 223 18.80 34.71 11.07
CA ARG A 223 19.66 35.79 10.53
C ARG A 223 21.11 35.65 11.00
N THR A 224 21.32 35.27 12.26
CA THR A 224 22.66 35.05 12.81
C THR A 224 23.33 33.85 12.15
N ASN A 225 22.60 32.76 11.95
CA ASN A 225 23.08 31.57 11.25
C ASN A 225 23.37 31.86 9.77
N LEU A 226 22.55 32.70 9.12
CA LEU A 226 22.80 33.14 7.75
C LEU A 226 24.14 33.89 7.62
N LYS A 227 24.43 34.81 8.55
CA LYS A 227 25.74 35.50 8.60
C LYS A 227 26.91 34.51 8.72
N ARG A 228 26.73 33.43 9.49
CA ARG A 228 27.75 32.36 9.63
C ARG A 228 27.88 31.55 8.34
N TYR A 229 26.76 31.22 7.71
CA TYR A 229 26.72 30.47 6.46
C TYR A 229 27.42 31.21 5.31
N LEU A 230 27.14 32.51 5.16
CA LEU A 230 27.75 33.34 4.11
C LEU A 230 29.26 33.54 4.30
N ARG A 231 29.75 33.50 5.54
CA ARG A 231 31.19 33.58 5.82
C ARG A 231 31.94 32.35 5.35
N ASN A 232 31.41 31.15 5.61
CA ASN A 232 32.01 29.89 5.16
C ASN A 232 30.95 28.91 4.62
N PRO A 233 30.61 29.00 3.33
CA PRO A 233 29.60 28.14 2.71
C PRO A 233 30.01 26.66 2.72
N THR A 234 31.30 26.38 2.57
CA THR A 234 31.88 25.03 2.41
C THR A 234 32.17 24.30 3.72
N THR A 235 32.02 24.93 4.89
CA THR A 235 32.29 24.23 6.16
C THR A 235 31.31 23.06 6.30
N PHE A 236 31.82 21.83 6.39
CA PHE A 236 31.04 20.58 6.45
C PHE A 236 30.37 20.10 5.15
N SER A 237 30.73 20.64 3.97
CA SER A 237 30.39 19.94 2.73
C SER A 237 31.17 18.63 2.64
N LEU A 238 30.49 17.52 2.32
CA LEU A 238 31.16 16.26 2.02
C LEU A 238 32.15 16.49 0.87
N PRO A 239 33.38 15.92 0.92
CA PRO A 239 34.29 15.96 -0.21
C PRO A 239 33.58 15.41 -1.44
N SER A 240 33.78 16.02 -2.62
CA SER A 240 33.38 15.36 -3.86
C SER A 240 34.13 14.04 -3.93
N LEU A 241 33.40 12.93 -4.08
CA LEU A 241 34.01 11.67 -4.47
C LEU A 241 34.71 11.95 -5.80
N GLY A 242 36.04 11.97 -5.79
CA GLY A 242 36.80 12.19 -7.00
C GLY A 242 36.33 11.18 -8.05
N GLU A 243 36.11 11.65 -9.28
CA GLU A 243 35.89 10.74 -10.39
C GLU A 243 37.12 9.83 -10.44
N GLY A 244 36.90 8.54 -10.19
CA GLY A 244 37.97 7.55 -10.26
C GLY A 244 38.49 7.52 -11.70
N GLU A 245 39.75 7.91 -11.86
CA GLU A 245 40.54 7.58 -13.05
C GLU A 245 40.68 6.06 -13.22
#